data_AF-A0A8T0N657-F1
#
_entry.id   AF-A0A8T0N657-F1
#
_cell.length_a   1.000
_cell.length_b   1.000
_cell.length_c   1.000
_cell.angle_alpha   90.00
_cell.angle_beta   90.00
_cell.angle_gamma   90.00
#
_symmetry.space_group_name_H-M   'P 1'
#
loop_
_entity.id
_entity.type
_entity.pdbx_description
1 polymer ?
#
loop_
_entity_poly.entity_id
_entity_poly.type
_entity_poly.pdbx_seq_one_letter_code
_entity_poly.pdbx_strand_id
1 'polypeptide(L)'
;MSGLYNQGFSPARNLSPQIRSNPDVDSQYLAELLAEHQKLGPFMQVLPICNKLLSQEIMRVSSIVHNHGFGDFDRHRFRSPSPMSFPNPRSNLPGNGFSPLSGLQERLGFPQGTSMDWQGAPPSPSSHVVKKILRLEVPVDSYPNFNFVGRILGPRGNSLKRVEASTGCRVFIRGKGSIKDPGKEDKLRGKPGYEHLSDPLHILIEAEFPASIIDARLRHAQEIIEELLKPVDESQDFYKRQQLRELAMLNSTLREDSPHPGSVSPFSNGGMKRAKTGQ
;
A
#
# COMPACT_ATOMS: atom_id res chain seq x y z
N MET A 1 29.95 34.92 -62.83
CA MET A 1 30.79 34.27 -61.80
C MET A 1 30.55 35.02 -60.50
N SER A 2 30.18 34.49 -59.34
CA SER A 2 29.72 33.17 -58.84
C SER A 2 29.56 33.37 -57.32
N GLY A 3 28.51 32.82 -56.70
CA GLY A 3 28.31 32.73 -55.23
C GLY A 3 27.22 33.67 -54.69
N LEU A 4 25.94 33.29 -54.51
CA LEU A 4 25.30 32.28 -53.63
C LEU A 4 25.23 32.67 -52.12
N TYR A 5 24.02 33.09 -51.73
CA TYR A 5 23.25 32.94 -50.48
C TYR A 5 23.95 32.75 -49.12
N ASN A 6 23.56 33.57 -48.12
CA ASN A 6 22.85 33.05 -46.93
C ASN A 6 22.21 34.19 -46.09
N GLN A 7 20.87 34.28 -46.11
CA GLN A 7 20.09 34.93 -45.06
C GLN A 7 19.81 33.90 -43.96
N GLY A 8 20.09 34.24 -42.71
CA GLY A 8 19.83 33.38 -41.55
C GLY A 8 18.34 33.18 -41.32
N PHE A 9 17.78 32.09 -41.87
CA PHE A 9 16.48 31.55 -41.48
C PHE A 9 16.63 30.79 -40.15
N SER A 10 15.73 31.09 -39.21
CA SER A 10 15.53 30.28 -38.01
C SER A 10 14.95 28.91 -38.40
N PRO A 11 15.51 27.78 -37.96
CA PRO A 11 14.89 26.48 -38.23
C PRO A 11 13.79 26.21 -37.22
N ALA A 12 12.63 25.84 -37.74
CA ALA A 12 11.50 25.33 -37.00
C ALA A 12 11.83 23.99 -36.30
N ARG A 13 11.23 23.81 -35.13
CA ARG A 13 10.79 22.57 -34.44
C ARG A 13 11.42 21.25 -34.90
N ASN A 14 12.17 20.61 -33.98
CA ASN A 14 12.13 19.15 -33.84
C ASN A 14 11.37 18.82 -32.55
N LEU A 15 10.08 18.54 -32.68
CA LEU A 15 9.30 17.83 -31.69
C LEU A 15 9.79 16.38 -31.68
N SER A 16 10.17 15.86 -30.51
CA SER A 16 10.43 14.44 -30.29
C SER A 16 9.26 13.60 -30.82
N PRO A 17 9.50 12.40 -31.37
CA PRO A 17 8.42 11.55 -31.83
C PRO A 17 7.55 11.16 -30.62
N GLN A 18 6.36 11.78 -30.54
CA GLN A 18 5.27 11.30 -29.71
C GLN A 18 4.85 9.96 -30.31
N ILE A 19 5.34 8.87 -29.73
CA ILE A 19 4.84 7.53 -30.01
C ILE A 19 3.37 7.55 -29.59
N ARG A 20 2.45 7.58 -30.57
CA ARG A 20 1.06 7.23 -30.34
C ARG A 20 1.06 5.80 -29.81
N SER A 21 0.91 5.64 -28.50
CA SER A 21 0.72 4.35 -27.85
C SER A 21 -0.64 3.79 -28.29
N ASN A 22 -0.60 2.75 -29.13
CA ASN A 22 -1.80 2.01 -29.50
C ASN A 22 -2.13 1.08 -28.31
N PRO A 23 -3.30 1.22 -27.65
CA PRO A 23 -3.61 0.48 -26.42
C PRO A 23 -3.65 -1.04 -26.62
N ASP A 24 -3.91 -1.49 -27.84
CA ASP A 24 -3.92 -2.90 -28.22
C ASP A 24 -2.51 -3.51 -28.26
N VAL A 25 -1.50 -2.72 -28.67
CA VAL A 25 -0.10 -3.15 -28.74
C VAL A 25 0.53 -3.24 -27.35
N ASP A 26 0.22 -2.29 -26.47
CA ASP A 26 0.72 -2.31 -25.08
C ASP A 26 0.12 -3.47 -24.27
N SER A 27 -1.12 -3.85 -24.57
CA SER A 27 -1.81 -4.99 -23.94
C SER A 27 -1.23 -6.34 -24.40
N GLN A 28 -0.93 -6.46 -25.70
CA GLN A 28 -0.25 -7.64 -26.26
C GLN A 28 1.19 -7.77 -25.71
N TYR A 29 1.91 -6.65 -25.62
CA TYR A 29 3.26 -6.61 -25.05
C TYR A 29 3.29 -7.02 -23.58
N LEU A 30 2.33 -6.57 -22.77
CA LEU A 30 2.21 -7.00 -21.38
C LEU A 30 1.97 -8.52 -21.26
N ALA A 31 1.14 -9.09 -22.15
CA ALA A 31 0.86 -10.51 -22.17
C ALA A 31 2.12 -11.34 -22.51
N GLU A 32 2.95 -10.86 -23.44
CA GLU A 32 4.24 -11.49 -23.77
C GLU A 32 5.22 -11.46 -22.58
N LEU A 33 5.35 -10.32 -21.88
CA LEU A 33 6.20 -10.20 -20.70
C LEU A 33 5.79 -11.14 -19.57
N LEU A 34 4.48 -11.31 -19.35
CA LEU A 34 3.95 -12.25 -18.35
C LEU A 34 4.20 -13.71 -18.75
N ALA A 35 4.10 -14.04 -20.04
CA ALA A 35 4.42 -15.37 -20.54
C ALA A 35 5.92 -15.70 -20.41
N GLU A 36 6.79 -14.73 -20.67
CA GLU A 36 8.24 -14.88 -20.44
C GLU A 36 8.58 -15.06 -18.97
N HIS A 37 7.89 -14.35 -18.06
CA HIS A 37 8.08 -14.50 -16.62
C HIS A 37 7.76 -15.93 -16.16
N GLN A 38 6.71 -16.55 -16.70
CA GLN A 38 6.39 -17.95 -16.40
C GLN A 38 7.45 -18.92 -16.95
N LYS A 39 7.97 -18.67 -18.15
CA LYS A 39 9.05 -19.49 -18.76
C LYS A 39 10.37 -19.39 -17.99
N LEU A 40 10.65 -18.24 -17.39
CA LEU A 40 11.86 -18.00 -16.60
C LEU A 40 11.77 -18.51 -15.16
N GLY A 41 10.59 -18.89 -14.68
CA GLY A 41 10.36 -19.42 -13.33
C GLY A 41 11.39 -20.47 -12.89
N PRO A 42 11.68 -21.51 -13.69
CA PRO A 42 12.68 -22.53 -13.36
C PRO A 42 14.13 -22.02 -13.28
N PHE A 43 14.42 -20.88 -13.93
CA PHE A 43 15.77 -20.30 -14.04
C PHE A 43 15.97 -19.07 -13.17
N MET A 44 14.97 -18.69 -12.37
CA MET A 44 15.01 -17.47 -11.56
C MET A 44 16.17 -17.38 -10.57
N GLN A 45 16.64 -18.53 -10.07
CA GLN A 45 17.78 -18.60 -9.16
C GLN A 45 19.13 -18.38 -9.88
N VAL A 46 19.17 -18.65 -11.18
CA VAL A 46 20.39 -18.62 -12.00
C VAL A 46 20.49 -17.32 -12.82
N LEU A 47 19.35 -16.64 -13.07
CA LEU A 47 19.25 -15.40 -13.83
C LEU A 47 18.59 -14.26 -13.01
N PRO A 48 19.17 -13.85 -11.86
CA PRO A 48 18.55 -12.87 -10.96
C PRO A 48 18.42 -11.48 -11.59
N ILE A 49 19.33 -11.12 -12.50
CA ILE A 49 19.32 -9.82 -13.18
C ILE A 49 18.19 -9.77 -14.21
N CYS A 50 18.04 -10.80 -15.04
CA CYS A 50 16.98 -10.87 -16.05
C CYS A 50 15.60 -10.84 -15.40
N ASN A 51 15.43 -11.59 -14.30
CA ASN A 51 14.18 -11.58 -13.55
C ASN A 51 13.84 -10.20 -12.97
N LYS A 52 14.85 -9.49 -12.43
CA LYS A 52 14.67 -8.13 -11.91
C LYS A 52 14.27 -7.14 -12.99
N LEU A 53 14.93 -7.18 -14.15
CA LEU A 53 14.63 -6.30 -15.29
C LEU A 53 13.23 -6.57 -15.85
N LEU A 54 12.87 -7.85 -15.99
CA LEU A 54 11.53 -8.26 -16.45
C LEU A 54 10.44 -7.79 -15.48
N SER A 55 10.66 -7.96 -14.17
CA SER A 55 9.72 -7.49 -13.12
C SER A 55 9.56 -5.96 -13.14
N GLN A 56 10.64 -5.21 -13.38
CA GLN A 56 10.59 -3.76 -13.51
C GLN A 56 9.79 -3.34 -14.74
N GLU A 57 9.97 -4.03 -15.86
CA GLU A 57 9.27 -3.73 -17.11
C GLU A 57 7.77 -4.07 -17.03
N ILE A 58 7.41 -5.19 -16.40
CA ILE A 58 5.99 -5.54 -16.13
C ILE A 58 5.33 -4.44 -15.30
N MET A 59 5.98 -3.93 -14.24
CA MET A 59 5.43 -2.82 -13.45
C MET A 59 5.29 -1.53 -14.27
N ARG A 60 6.29 -1.22 -15.12
CA ARG A 60 6.27 -0.05 -16.00
C ARG A 60 5.09 -0.12 -16.98
N VAL A 61 4.95 -1.22 -17.71
CA VAL A 61 3.88 -1.40 -18.71
C VAL A 61 2.51 -1.49 -18.03
N SER A 62 2.40 -2.20 -16.90
CA SER A 62 1.14 -2.27 -16.15
C SER A 62 0.69 -0.90 -15.66
N SER A 63 1.60 -0.02 -15.25
CA SER A 63 1.27 1.37 -14.87
C SER A 63 0.78 2.22 -16.05
N ILE A 64 1.28 1.94 -17.26
CA ILE A 64 0.87 2.64 -18.49
C ILE A 64 -0.50 2.15 -18.95
N VAL A 65 -0.76 0.85 -18.89
CA VAL A 65 -2.08 0.26 -19.23
C VAL A 65 -3.15 0.69 -18.23
N HIS A 66 -2.82 0.81 -16.94
CA HIS A 66 -3.74 1.35 -15.93
C HIS A 66 -4.02 2.86 -16.11
N ASN A 67 -3.08 3.62 -16.68
CA ASN A 67 -3.27 5.05 -16.92
C ASN A 67 -4.14 5.37 -18.14
N HIS A 68 -4.27 4.46 -19.12
CA HIS A 68 -5.12 4.69 -20.31
C HIS A 68 -6.57 4.24 -20.13
N GLY A 69 -6.90 3.53 -19.06
CA GLY A 69 -8.28 3.16 -18.69
C GLY A 69 -8.97 4.13 -17.72
N PHE A 70 -8.29 5.19 -17.29
CA PHE A 70 -8.74 6.09 -16.22
C PHE A 70 -8.56 7.55 -16.65
N GLY A 71 -9.32 7.95 -17.66
CA GLY A 71 -9.46 9.35 -18.04
C GLY A 71 -10.42 10.06 -17.08
N ASP A 72 -9.91 11.16 -16.52
CA ASP A 72 -10.59 12.19 -15.72
C ASP A 72 -10.58 12.00 -14.19
N PHE A 73 -10.10 13.04 -13.50
CA PHE A 73 -9.88 13.19 -12.04
C PHE A 73 -8.56 12.66 -11.46
N ASP A 74 -7.43 13.22 -11.89
CA ASP A 74 -6.53 13.98 -10.99
C ASP A 74 -5.24 14.38 -11.72
N ARG A 75 -5.31 15.50 -12.44
CA ARG A 75 -4.14 16.18 -12.98
C ARG A 75 -3.61 17.10 -11.89
N HIS A 76 -2.82 16.62 -10.92
CA HIS A 76 -1.72 17.39 -10.31
C HIS A 76 -0.86 16.52 -9.39
N ARG A 77 0.48 16.69 -9.53
CA ARG A 77 1.60 15.98 -8.85
C ARG A 77 1.86 14.61 -9.49
N PHE A 78 2.91 14.38 -10.26
CA PHE A 78 4.30 14.43 -9.82
C PHE A 78 5.24 14.68 -11.02
N ARG A 79 6.12 15.67 -10.83
CA ARG A 79 7.27 15.95 -11.67
C ARG A 79 8.41 15.04 -11.20
N SER A 80 8.92 14.20 -12.09
CA SER A 80 10.19 13.47 -11.89
C SER A 80 11.35 14.45 -11.71
N PRO A 81 12.44 14.04 -11.04
CA PRO A 81 13.62 13.69 -11.85
C PRO A 81 14.39 12.45 -11.37
N SER A 82 15.07 11.85 -12.35
CA SER A 82 15.81 10.57 -12.33
C SER A 82 17.33 10.77 -12.01
N PRO A 83 18.28 9.88 -12.37
CA PRO A 83 19.08 9.06 -11.43
C PRO A 83 20.62 9.17 -11.61
N MET A 84 21.41 8.64 -10.66
CA MET A 84 22.81 8.15 -10.80
C MET A 84 23.06 7.26 -9.55
N SER A 85 23.77 6.13 -9.51
CA SER A 85 24.79 5.50 -10.35
C SER A 85 24.97 4.03 -9.89
N PHE A 86 25.31 3.12 -10.80
CA PHE A 86 25.71 1.72 -10.56
C PHE A 86 27.19 1.65 -10.06
N PRO A 87 27.69 0.56 -9.39
CA PRO A 87 27.94 -0.75 -10.03
C PRO A 87 27.60 -2.00 -9.17
N ASN A 88 27.64 -3.15 -9.87
CA ASN A 88 27.16 -4.49 -9.54
C ASN A 88 27.79 -5.23 -8.33
N PRO A 89 27.12 -6.30 -7.84
CA PRO A 89 27.52 -7.11 -6.69
C PRO A 89 28.40 -8.31 -7.08
N ARG A 90 29.29 -8.72 -6.18
CA ARG A 90 29.91 -10.06 -6.17
C ARG A 90 29.40 -10.82 -4.95
N SER A 91 28.78 -11.96 -5.20
CA SER A 91 28.40 -12.97 -4.22
C SER A 91 29.62 -13.74 -3.71
N ASN A 92 29.64 -14.09 -2.43
CA ASN A 92 29.88 -15.45 -1.92
C ASN A 92 29.85 -15.49 -0.37
N LEU A 93 29.01 -16.38 0.17
CA LEU A 93 29.01 -16.94 1.52
C LEU A 93 28.61 -18.43 1.35
N PRO A 94 28.86 -19.39 2.26
CA PRO A 94 29.49 -19.28 3.57
C PRO A 94 30.60 -20.31 3.87
N GLY A 95 31.50 -19.96 4.81
CA GLY A 95 32.40 -20.89 5.46
C GLY A 95 32.08 -20.93 6.95
N ASN A 96 31.62 -22.08 7.44
CA ASN A 96 31.36 -22.37 8.84
C ASN A 96 32.36 -23.44 9.30
N GLY A 97 33.11 -23.18 10.37
CA GLY A 97 33.58 -24.22 11.28
C GLY A 97 35.08 -24.56 11.35
N PHE A 98 35.55 -24.59 12.60
CA PHE A 98 36.63 -25.40 13.19
C PHE A 98 38.07 -24.83 13.29
N SER A 99 38.50 -24.71 14.56
CA SER A 99 39.90 -24.64 15.05
C SER A 99 40.27 -26.02 15.67
N PRO A 100 41.46 -26.27 16.26
CA PRO A 100 42.86 -25.88 15.98
C PRO A 100 43.85 -27.09 16.01
N LEU A 101 45.15 -26.84 15.76
CA LEU A 101 46.36 -27.32 16.51
C LEU A 101 47.54 -27.84 15.64
N SER A 102 48.75 -27.31 15.94
CA SER A 102 50.12 -27.83 15.69
C SER A 102 50.59 -27.94 14.23
N GLY A 103 51.83 -27.65 13.83
CA GLY A 103 53.08 -27.27 14.47
C GLY A 103 54.21 -27.32 13.41
N LEU A 104 55.31 -26.59 13.65
CA LEU A 104 56.61 -26.65 12.97
C LEU A 104 56.72 -26.21 11.48
N GLN A 105 57.52 -25.17 11.19
CA GLN A 105 58.85 -25.28 10.56
C GLN A 105 59.35 -23.96 9.89
N GLU A 106 60.43 -23.42 10.45
CA GLU A 106 61.67 -22.82 9.88
C GLU A 106 61.66 -21.60 8.90
N ARG A 107 62.08 -20.46 9.47
CA ARG A 107 63.19 -19.55 9.07
C ARG A 107 63.53 -19.39 7.57
N LEU A 108 63.27 -18.20 7.00
CA LEU A 108 64.27 -17.34 6.30
C LEU A 108 63.65 -15.99 5.82
N GLY A 109 64.29 -14.87 6.18
CA GLY A 109 64.59 -13.69 5.35
C GLY A 109 63.48 -12.81 4.70
N PHE A 110 63.60 -11.50 4.96
CA PHE A 110 63.25 -10.30 4.14
C PHE A 110 62.05 -9.42 4.57
N PRO A 111 62.14 -8.08 4.35
CA PRO A 111 61.68 -7.07 5.32
C PRO A 111 60.38 -6.33 4.94
N GLN A 112 59.81 -5.69 5.96
CA GLN A 112 58.89 -4.52 5.92
C GLN A 112 57.91 -4.44 4.74
N GLY A 113 56.73 -5.03 4.95
CA GLY A 113 55.50 -4.70 4.22
C GLY A 113 54.47 -4.14 5.20
N THR A 114 54.05 -2.91 4.96
CA THR A 114 53.06 -2.10 5.69
C THR A 114 51.90 -2.89 6.29
N SER A 115 51.66 -2.74 7.59
CA SER A 115 50.39 -3.13 8.22
C SER A 115 49.27 -2.24 7.68
N MET A 116 48.49 -2.75 6.73
CA MET A 116 47.16 -2.19 6.47
C MET A 116 46.22 -2.76 7.54
N ASP A 117 46.10 -2.02 8.63
CA ASP A 117 44.97 -2.07 9.53
C ASP A 117 43.72 -1.74 8.70
N TRP A 118 43.04 -2.77 8.19
CA TRP A 118 41.71 -2.62 7.61
C TRP A 118 40.75 -2.32 8.76
N GLN A 119 40.77 -1.06 9.20
CA GLN A 119 39.73 -0.46 10.04
C GLN A 119 38.39 -0.77 9.39
N GLY A 120 37.59 -1.58 10.11
CA GLY A 120 36.25 -1.95 9.68
C GLY A 120 35.50 -0.71 9.21
N ALA A 121 34.88 -0.82 8.04
CA ALA A 121 34.08 0.26 7.47
C ALA A 121 33.16 0.83 8.55
N PRO A 122 33.09 2.16 8.73
CA PRO A 122 32.20 2.75 9.71
C PRO A 122 30.77 2.26 9.46
N PRO A 123 29.98 2.00 10.52
CA PRO A 123 28.61 1.54 10.38
C PRO A 123 27.88 2.49 9.45
N SER A 124 27.38 1.95 8.34
CA SER A 124 26.65 2.70 7.32
C SER A 124 25.49 3.46 7.99
N PRO A 125 25.43 4.81 7.88
CA PRO A 125 24.49 5.63 8.66
C PRO A 125 23.01 5.47 8.25
N SER A 126 22.69 4.60 7.29
CA SER A 126 21.37 4.52 6.65
C SER A 126 20.41 3.48 7.23
N SER A 127 20.80 2.67 8.22
CA SER A 127 19.94 1.60 8.76
C SER A 127 19.28 1.93 10.12
N HIS A 128 19.41 3.15 10.62
CA HIS A 128 18.79 3.48 11.91
C HIS A 128 17.25 3.56 11.75
N VAL A 129 16.56 2.65 12.43
CA VAL A 129 15.10 2.65 12.53
C VAL A 129 14.70 3.73 13.52
N VAL A 130 13.81 4.62 13.10
CA VAL A 130 13.27 5.70 13.93
C VAL A 130 11.80 5.42 14.15
N LYS A 131 11.29 5.84 15.31
CA LYS A 131 9.86 5.85 15.61
C LYS A 131 9.35 7.29 15.59
N LYS A 132 8.31 7.55 14.80
CA LYS A 132 7.60 8.84 14.74
C LYS A 132 6.11 8.62 15.05
N ILE A 133 5.53 9.56 15.78
CA ILE A 133 4.11 9.55 16.14
C ILE A 133 3.51 10.87 15.67
N LEU A 134 2.40 10.79 14.93
CA LEU A 134 1.63 11.94 14.47
C LEU A 134 0.24 11.89 15.07
N ARG A 135 -0.24 13.02 15.59
CA ARG A 135 -1.57 13.18 16.18
C ARG A 135 -2.47 13.98 15.25
N LEU A 136 -3.63 13.42 14.91
CA LEU A 136 -4.70 14.07 14.14
C LEU A 136 -5.92 14.28 15.02
N GLU A 137 -6.46 15.50 15.01
CA GLU A 137 -7.71 15.84 15.69
C GLU A 137 -8.91 15.46 14.81
N VAL A 138 -9.96 14.92 15.43
CA VAL A 138 -11.21 14.59 14.73
C VAL A 138 -12.21 15.73 14.92
N PRO A 139 -12.79 16.32 13.85
CA PRO A 139 -13.68 17.47 13.94
C PRO A 139 -15.10 17.08 14.39
N VAL A 140 -15.23 16.47 15.57
CA VAL A 140 -16.51 16.06 16.16
C VAL A 140 -17.40 17.22 16.53
N ASP A 141 -16.82 18.36 16.93
CA ASP A 141 -17.57 19.56 17.32
C ASP A 141 -18.27 20.22 16.11
N SER A 142 -17.63 20.18 14.94
CA SER A 142 -18.17 20.72 13.70
C SER A 142 -19.24 19.81 13.08
N TYR A 143 -19.15 18.49 13.31
CA TYR A 143 -20.01 17.49 12.68
C TYR A 143 -20.47 16.42 13.69
N PRO A 144 -21.31 16.78 14.68
CA PRO A 144 -21.69 15.88 15.78
C PRO A 144 -22.53 14.68 15.33
N ASN A 145 -23.25 14.80 14.21
CA ASN A 145 -24.09 13.72 13.66
C ASN A 145 -23.30 12.73 12.80
N PHE A 146 -22.01 12.99 12.53
CA PHE A 146 -21.20 12.17 11.65
C PHE A 146 -20.34 11.18 12.43
N ASN A 147 -20.42 9.89 12.09
CA ASN A 147 -19.67 8.84 12.77
C ASN A 147 -18.29 8.60 12.12
N PHE A 148 -17.31 9.42 12.49
CA PHE A 148 -15.92 9.28 12.02
C PHE A 148 -15.29 7.93 12.39
N VAL A 149 -15.45 7.51 13.65
CA VAL A 149 -14.85 6.27 14.19
C VAL A 149 -15.34 5.05 13.41
N GLY A 150 -16.66 4.96 13.19
CA GLY A 150 -17.28 3.88 12.42
C GLY A 150 -16.81 3.84 10.97
N ARG A 151 -16.67 5.00 10.32
CA ARG A 151 -16.18 5.11 8.94
C ARG A 151 -14.71 4.70 8.80
N ILE A 152 -13.86 5.04 9.79
CA ILE A 152 -12.44 4.64 9.77
C ILE A 152 -12.27 3.14 10.02
N LEU A 153 -12.93 2.60 11.04
CA LEU A 153 -12.85 1.18 11.39
C LEU A 153 -13.45 0.30 10.29
N GLY A 154 -14.63 0.66 9.80
CA GLY A 154 -15.40 -0.17 8.87
C GLY A 154 -15.83 -1.52 9.48
N PRO A 155 -16.29 -2.47 8.65
CA PRO A 155 -16.81 -3.74 9.12
C PRO A 155 -15.72 -4.54 9.83
N ARG A 156 -15.96 -4.90 11.10
CA ARG A 156 -15.02 -5.67 11.95
C ARG A 156 -13.61 -5.05 12.06
N GLY A 157 -13.47 -3.75 11.81
CA GLY A 157 -12.16 -3.08 11.79
C GLY A 157 -11.33 -3.34 10.51
N ASN A 158 -11.91 -3.96 9.48
CA ASN A 158 -11.18 -4.34 8.26
C ASN A 158 -10.69 -3.11 7.49
N SER A 159 -11.42 -2.00 7.50
CA SER A 159 -11.01 -0.81 6.75
C SER A 159 -9.74 -0.21 7.36
N LEU A 160 -9.71 -0.04 8.68
CA LEU A 160 -8.52 0.42 9.38
C LEU A 160 -7.34 -0.54 9.19
N LYS A 161 -7.57 -1.86 9.28
CA LYS A 161 -6.52 -2.87 9.02
C LYS A 161 -5.94 -2.78 7.61
N ARG A 162 -6.76 -2.45 6.60
CA ARG A 162 -6.25 -2.24 5.23
C ARG A 162 -5.35 -1.01 5.15
N VAL A 163 -5.71 0.08 5.83
CA VAL A 163 -4.87 1.29 5.91
C VAL A 163 -3.55 1.00 6.62
N GLU A 164 -3.58 0.28 7.74
CA GLU A 164 -2.37 -0.14 8.45
C GLU A 164 -1.50 -1.05 7.58
N ALA A 165 -2.09 -2.02 6.87
CA ALA A 165 -1.37 -2.93 6.00
C ALA A 165 -0.75 -2.24 4.77
N SER A 166 -1.43 -1.27 4.17
CA SER A 166 -0.93 -0.55 2.98
C SER A 166 0.16 0.46 3.32
N THR A 167 0.05 1.11 4.47
CA THR A 167 1.00 2.13 4.93
C THR A 167 2.15 1.55 5.76
N GLY A 168 1.93 0.40 6.38
CA GLY A 168 2.81 -0.20 7.40
C GLY A 168 2.86 0.60 8.70
N CYS A 169 1.98 1.58 8.89
CA CYS A 169 1.86 2.35 10.12
C CYS A 169 0.85 1.70 11.06
N ARG A 170 0.95 1.99 12.36
CA ARG A 170 -0.02 1.58 13.38
C ARG A 170 -0.93 2.76 13.68
N VAL A 171 -2.24 2.53 13.74
CA VAL A 171 -3.22 3.59 13.93
C VAL A 171 -4.01 3.34 15.20
N PHE A 172 -4.03 4.32 16.10
CA PHE A 172 -4.76 4.25 17.36
C PHE A 172 -5.83 5.33 17.42
N ILE A 173 -7.07 4.93 17.67
CA ILE A 173 -8.16 5.86 17.97
C ILE A 173 -8.20 6.04 19.48
N ARG A 174 -8.08 7.28 19.95
CA ARG A 174 -7.97 7.68 21.37
C ARG A 174 -8.84 8.90 21.62
N GLY A 175 -8.92 9.34 22.87
CA GLY A 175 -9.82 10.43 23.25
C GLY A 175 -11.22 9.99 23.69
N LYS A 176 -12.01 10.98 24.09
CA LYS A 176 -13.43 10.87 24.45
C LYS A 176 -14.27 10.42 23.26
N GLY A 177 -15.15 9.44 23.46
CA GLY A 177 -15.99 8.86 22.41
C GLY A 177 -15.27 7.82 21.53
N SER A 178 -14.04 7.43 21.89
CA SER A 178 -13.34 6.32 21.23
C SER A 178 -13.94 4.96 21.57
N ILE A 179 -14.65 4.86 22.70
CA ILE A 179 -15.34 3.65 23.14
C ILE A 179 -16.82 3.76 22.75
N LYS A 180 -17.34 2.70 22.11
CA LYS A 180 -18.72 2.66 21.62
C LYS A 180 -19.77 2.95 22.70
N ASP A 181 -19.56 2.41 23.91
CA ASP A 181 -20.52 2.52 25.01
C ASP A 181 -20.08 3.63 26.00
N PRO A 182 -20.77 4.78 26.06
CA PRO A 182 -20.36 5.91 26.90
C PRO A 182 -20.38 5.57 28.40
N GLY A 183 -21.34 4.76 28.84
CA GLY A 183 -21.41 4.31 30.24
C GLY A 183 -20.26 3.37 30.65
N LYS A 184 -19.58 2.72 29.69
CA LYS A 184 -18.35 1.97 29.97
C LYS A 184 -17.14 2.90 29.96
N GLU A 185 -17.12 3.86 29.04
CA GLU A 185 -16.07 4.87 28.93
C GLU A 185 -15.89 5.63 30.24
N ASP A 186 -16.97 6.15 30.84
CA ASP A 186 -16.91 6.90 32.10
C ASP A 186 -16.39 6.07 33.28
N LYS A 187 -16.65 4.75 33.29
CA LYS A 187 -16.14 3.82 34.32
C LYS A 187 -14.66 3.49 34.16
N LEU A 188 -14.12 3.65 32.96
CA LEU A 188 -12.72 3.40 32.63
C LEU A 188 -11.89 4.67 32.73
N ARG A 189 -12.52 5.85 32.68
CA ARG A 189 -11.86 7.14 32.82
C ARG A 189 -11.07 7.22 34.12
N GLY A 190 -9.81 7.62 34.03
CA GLY A 190 -8.89 7.73 35.17
C GLY A 190 -8.23 6.42 35.61
N LYS A 191 -8.47 5.29 34.92
CA LYS A 191 -7.71 4.05 35.12
C LYS A 191 -6.40 4.09 34.34
N PRO A 192 -5.33 3.41 34.82
CA PRO A 192 -4.09 3.29 34.07
C PRO A 192 -4.36 2.68 32.69
N GLY A 193 -3.82 3.31 31.64
CA GLY A 193 -4.05 2.94 30.24
C GLY A 193 -5.27 3.57 29.58
N TYR A 194 -6.15 4.25 30.33
CA TYR A 194 -7.35 4.95 29.84
C TYR A 194 -7.32 6.46 30.14
N GLU A 195 -6.14 7.00 30.45
CA GLU A 195 -5.94 8.43 30.73
C GLU A 195 -6.36 9.31 29.54
N HIS A 196 -6.14 8.81 28.33
CA HIS A 196 -6.53 9.48 27.09
C HIS A 196 -8.04 9.74 26.95
N LEU A 197 -8.91 9.15 27.78
CA LEU A 197 -10.36 9.38 27.71
C LEU A 197 -10.77 10.80 28.15
N SER A 198 -9.88 11.55 28.82
CA SER A 198 -10.10 12.99 29.09
C SER A 198 -9.81 13.89 27.90
N ASP A 199 -9.03 13.40 26.94
CA ASP A 199 -8.62 14.18 25.77
C ASP A 199 -9.73 14.21 24.71
N PRO A 200 -9.78 15.22 23.82
CA PRO A 200 -10.68 15.21 22.67
C PRO A 200 -10.42 13.99 21.78
N LEU A 201 -11.42 13.59 20.98
CA LEU A 201 -11.29 12.46 20.05
C LEU A 201 -10.16 12.73 19.05
N HIS A 202 -9.13 11.87 19.07
CA HIS A 202 -7.96 12.02 18.23
C HIS A 202 -7.42 10.68 17.75
N ILE A 203 -6.63 10.72 16.68
CA ILE A 203 -6.00 9.56 16.07
C ILE A 203 -4.49 9.71 16.18
N LEU A 204 -3.82 8.66 16.66
CA LEU A 204 -2.36 8.57 16.69
C LEU A 204 -1.88 7.62 15.60
N ILE A 205 -1.03 8.11 14.71
CA ILE A 205 -0.37 7.32 13.69
C ILE A 205 1.07 7.12 14.13
N GLU A 206 1.42 5.88 14.45
CA GLU A 206 2.77 5.47 14.83
C GLU A 206 3.45 4.80 13.63
N ALA A 207 4.61 5.31 13.24
CA ALA A 207 5.42 4.78 12.15
C ALA A 207 6.79 4.39 12.70
N GLU A 208 7.24 3.17 12.39
CA GLU A 208 8.55 2.65 12.77
C GLU A 208 9.27 2.17 11.51
N PHE A 209 10.17 3.01 11.00
CA PHE A 209 10.83 2.79 9.72
C PHE A 209 12.24 3.41 9.70
N PRO A 210 13.10 3.04 8.73
CA PRO A 210 14.32 3.78 8.47
C PRO A 210 14.04 5.28 8.23
N ALA A 211 14.92 6.14 8.74
CA ALA A 211 14.75 7.59 8.65
C ALA A 211 14.56 8.13 7.23
N SER A 212 15.04 7.40 6.21
CA SER A 212 14.89 7.76 4.80
C SER A 212 13.44 7.67 4.28
N ILE A 213 12.61 6.79 4.84
CA ILE A 213 11.25 6.52 4.33
C ILE A 213 10.14 6.89 5.31
N ILE A 214 10.48 7.07 6.59
CA ILE A 214 9.48 7.27 7.65
C ILE A 214 8.55 8.46 7.39
N ASP A 215 9.10 9.58 6.91
CA ASP A 215 8.32 10.79 6.63
C ASP A 215 7.40 10.64 5.41
N ALA A 216 7.77 9.79 4.46
CA ALA A 216 6.92 9.48 3.32
C ALA A 216 5.78 8.54 3.73
N ARG A 217 6.08 7.51 4.52
CA ARG A 217 5.07 6.56 5.03
C ARG A 217 4.08 7.23 5.96
N LEU A 218 4.57 8.08 6.88
CA LEU A 218 3.73 8.81 7.82
C LEU A 218 2.79 9.79 7.11
N ARG A 219 3.29 10.54 6.11
CA ARG A 219 2.44 11.42 5.27
C ARG A 219 1.40 10.65 4.48
N HIS A 220 1.76 9.51 3.88
CA HIS A 220 0.79 8.70 3.14
C HIS A 220 -0.35 8.19 4.04
N ALA A 221 -0.03 7.74 5.26
CA ALA A 221 -1.05 7.35 6.24
C ALA A 221 -1.91 8.53 6.69
N GLN A 222 -1.31 9.70 6.88
CA GLN A 222 -2.01 10.94 7.19
C GLN A 222 -3.02 11.30 6.10
N GLU A 223 -2.61 11.29 4.83
CA GLU A 223 -3.47 11.64 3.68
C GLU A 223 -4.72 10.75 3.62
N ILE A 224 -4.55 9.43 3.76
CA ILE A 224 -5.67 8.48 3.76
C ILE A 224 -6.63 8.75 4.93
N ILE A 225 -6.11 8.98 6.13
CA ILE A 225 -6.94 9.21 7.32
C ILE A 225 -7.65 10.56 7.21
N GLU A 226 -6.98 11.61 6.75
CA GLU A 226 -7.59 12.93 6.53
C GLU A 226 -8.71 12.87 5.50
N GLU A 227 -8.60 12.04 4.46
CA GLU A 227 -9.69 11.83 3.50
C GLU A 227 -10.90 11.15 4.16
N LEU A 228 -10.67 10.18 5.06
CA LEU A 228 -11.73 9.53 5.83
C LEU A 228 -12.38 10.47 6.86
N LEU A 229 -11.65 11.49 7.32
CA LEU A 229 -12.13 12.53 8.23
C LEU A 229 -12.90 13.66 7.55
N LYS A 230 -12.92 13.73 6.21
CA LYS A 230 -13.76 14.70 5.50
C LYS A 230 -15.22 14.23 5.55
N PRO A 231 -16.13 15.02 6.14
CA PRO A 231 -17.55 14.70 6.11
C PRO A 231 -18.04 14.77 4.66
N VAL A 232 -18.71 13.71 4.23
CA VAL A 232 -19.32 13.60 2.90
C VAL A 232 -20.80 13.32 3.12
N ASP A 233 -21.65 13.87 2.26
CA ASP A 233 -23.07 13.56 2.28
C ASP A 233 -23.31 12.06 2.10
N GLU A 234 -24.27 11.50 2.84
CA GLU A 234 -24.51 10.05 2.87
C GLU A 234 -24.80 9.47 1.48
N SER A 235 -25.45 10.25 0.61
CA SER A 235 -25.77 9.84 -0.75
C SER A 235 -24.52 9.67 -1.62
N GLN A 236 -23.44 10.41 -1.32
CA GLN A 236 -22.19 10.41 -2.07
C GLN A 236 -21.07 9.63 -1.37
N ASP A 237 -21.31 9.12 -0.16
CA ASP A 237 -20.32 8.38 0.61
C ASP A 237 -20.09 6.97 0.06
N PHE A 238 -19.17 6.87 -0.90
CA PHE A 238 -18.75 5.61 -1.52
C PHE A 238 -18.14 4.66 -0.49
N TYR A 239 -17.36 5.18 0.47
CA TYR A 239 -16.72 4.38 1.51
C TYR A 239 -17.77 3.68 2.39
N LYS A 240 -18.76 4.44 2.88
CA LYS A 240 -19.87 3.90 3.67
C LYS A 240 -20.66 2.85 2.90
N ARG A 241 -20.94 3.10 1.62
CA ARG A 241 -21.69 2.16 0.75
C ARG A 241 -20.92 0.85 0.55
N GLN A 242 -19.62 0.93 0.32
CA GLN A 242 -18.75 -0.24 0.18
C GLN A 242 -18.63 -1.02 1.50
N GLN A 243 -18.50 -0.32 2.63
CA GLN A 243 -18.45 -0.94 3.96
C GLN A 243 -19.75 -1.66 4.33
N LEU A 244 -20.90 -1.08 4.02
CA LEU A 244 -22.20 -1.72 4.24
C LEU A 244 -22.40 -2.94 3.37
N ARG A 245 -21.94 -2.90 2.11
CA ARG A 245 -21.90 -4.05 1.21
C ARG A 245 -21.01 -5.16 1.77
N GLU A 246 -19.79 -4.84 2.19
CA GLU A 246 -18.86 -5.80 2.81
C GLU A 246 -19.47 -6.40 4.10
N LEU A 247 -20.12 -5.59 4.93
CA LEU A 247 -20.79 -6.05 6.15
C LEU A 247 -21.94 -7.02 5.85
N ALA A 248 -22.76 -6.73 4.85
CA ALA A 248 -23.87 -7.60 4.45
C ALA A 248 -23.37 -8.98 4.00
N MET A 249 -22.29 -9.02 3.21
CA MET A 249 -21.64 -10.25 2.76
C MET A 249 -21.06 -11.06 3.93
N LEU A 250 -20.39 -10.40 4.88
CA LEU A 250 -19.82 -11.06 6.06
C LEU A 250 -20.89 -11.65 7.00
N ASN A 251 -22.08 -11.06 7.01
CA ASN A 251 -23.20 -11.54 7.81
C ASN A 251 -23.98 -12.66 7.09
N SER A 252 -24.01 -12.68 5.75
CA SER A 252 -24.67 -13.74 4.98
C SER A 252 -23.88 -15.05 5.01
N THR A 253 -22.54 -15.01 4.91
CA THR A 253 -21.69 -16.21 4.98
C THR A 253 -21.72 -16.92 6.33
N LEU A 254 -22.20 -16.24 7.39
CA LEU A 254 -22.35 -16.82 8.74
C LEU A 254 -23.71 -17.54 8.91
N ARG A 255 -24.60 -17.49 7.91
CA ARG A 255 -25.93 -18.10 7.99
C ARG A 255 -26.12 -19.38 7.16
N GLU A 256 -25.13 -19.79 6.36
CA GLU A 256 -25.21 -21.07 5.64
C GLU A 256 -24.96 -22.30 6.55
N ASP A 257 -24.35 -22.13 7.73
CA ASP A 257 -24.23 -23.18 8.77
C ASP A 257 -25.46 -23.22 9.70
N SER A 258 -26.66 -23.33 9.13
CA SER A 258 -27.86 -23.70 9.89
C SER A 258 -28.68 -24.70 9.08
N PRO A 259 -28.95 -25.91 9.61
CA PRO A 259 -29.63 -26.95 8.84
C PRO A 259 -31.15 -26.71 8.76
N HIS A 260 -31.60 -26.10 7.64
CA HIS A 260 -32.91 -26.28 6.93
C HIS A 260 -34.25 -26.02 7.69
N PRO A 261 -35.45 -26.01 7.04
CA PRO A 261 -35.84 -25.97 5.61
C PRO A 261 -36.89 -24.86 5.26
N GLY A 262 -37.21 -24.69 3.98
CA GLY A 262 -38.56 -24.22 3.57
C GLY A 262 -38.62 -22.97 2.69
N SER A 263 -38.23 -23.12 1.43
CA SER A 263 -38.71 -22.24 0.36
C SER A 263 -40.21 -22.52 0.15
N VAL A 264 -41.08 -21.60 0.56
CA VAL A 264 -42.46 -21.53 0.06
C VAL A 264 -42.73 -20.15 -0.50
N SER A 265 -42.89 -20.14 -1.82
CA SER A 265 -43.19 -19.00 -2.69
C SER A 265 -44.55 -18.35 -2.36
N PRO A 266 -44.73 -17.03 -2.57
CA PRO A 266 -46.03 -16.38 -2.40
C PRO A 266 -46.77 -16.36 -3.74
N PHE A 267 -47.63 -17.34 -3.99
CA PHE A 267 -48.71 -17.18 -4.96
C PHE A 267 -50.05 -17.31 -4.23
N SER A 268 -50.57 -16.15 -3.81
CA SER A 268 -51.97 -15.99 -3.45
C SER A 268 -52.80 -15.90 -4.73
N ASN A 269 -53.68 -16.86 -5.00
CA ASN A 269 -54.81 -16.63 -5.89
C ASN A 269 -55.96 -17.62 -5.65
N GLY A 270 -57.18 -17.07 -5.50
CA GLY A 270 -58.40 -17.73 -5.99
C GLY A 270 -59.23 -18.57 -5.01
N GLY A 271 -59.69 -17.99 -3.90
CA GLY A 271 -60.78 -18.57 -3.10
C GLY A 271 -62.16 -18.38 -3.74
N MET A 272 -62.52 -19.22 -4.73
CA MET A 272 -63.90 -19.28 -5.25
C MET A 272 -64.76 -20.17 -4.35
N LYS A 273 -65.79 -19.57 -3.72
CA LYS A 273 -66.77 -20.27 -2.88
C LYS A 273 -67.74 -21.06 -3.77
N ARG A 274 -67.71 -22.39 -3.68
CA ARG A 274 -68.72 -23.28 -4.27
C ARG A 274 -69.83 -23.52 -3.24
N ALA A 275 -71.03 -22.99 -3.49
CA ALA A 275 -72.24 -23.37 -2.76
C ALA A 275 -72.62 -24.82 -3.11
N LYS A 276 -72.95 -25.63 -2.10
CA LYS A 276 -73.59 -26.94 -2.25
C LYS A 276 -75.08 -26.82 -1.88
N THR A 277 -75.91 -27.13 -2.85
CA THR A 277 -77.36 -27.38 -2.79
C THR A 277 -77.64 -28.82 -2.32
N GLY A 278 -78.68 -29.01 -1.49
CA GLY A 278 -79.40 -30.28 -1.23
C GLY A 278 -78.63 -31.34 -0.43
N GLN A 279 -79.20 -32.07 0.52
CA GLN A 279 -80.58 -32.57 0.72
C GLN A 279 -80.96 -32.59 2.20
#